data_AF-A0A7W4BQ92-F1
#
_entry.id   AF-A0A7W4BQ92-F1
#
_cell.length_a   1.000
_cell.length_b   1.000
_cell.length_c   1.000
_cell.angle_alpha   90.00
_cell.angle_beta   90.00
_cell.angle_gamma   90.00
#
_symmetry.space_group_name_H-M   'P 1'
#
loop_
_entity.id
_entity.type
_entity.pdbx_description
1 polymer ?
#
loop_
_entity_poly.entity_id
_entity_poly.type
_entity_poly.pdbx_seq_one_letter_code
_entity_poly.pdbx_strand_id
1 'polypeptide(L)' 'PELNPIEQVWSWIRQHCLSNRVFSGYEEIVEQVSQAWNKFISVPDTVKSKCSRDWIKLT' A
#
# COMPACT_ATOMS: atom_id res chain seq x y z
N PRO A 1 -1.78 -1.46 15.08
CA PRO A 1 -1.42 -2.28 13.90
C PRO A 1 -0.01 -1.89 13.40
N GLU A 2 1.00 -2.36 14.14
CA GLU A 2 2.42 -2.08 13.87
C GLU A 2 3.27 -3.37 13.80
N LEU A 3 2.64 -4.54 13.91
CA LEU A 3 3.35 -5.81 13.86
C LEU A 3 3.55 -6.31 12.44
N ASN A 4 2.67 -5.94 11.50
CA ASN A 4 2.77 -6.40 10.11
C ASN A 4 3.00 -5.22 9.14
N PRO A 5 4.17 -5.15 8.45
CA PRO A 5 4.45 -4.07 7.49
C PRO A 5 3.43 -3.99 6.35
N ILE A 6 2.75 -5.10 6.01
CA ILE A 6 1.73 -5.10 4.97
C ILE A 6 0.53 -4.18 5.31
N GLU A 7 0.24 -3.97 6.59
CA GLU A 7 -0.86 -3.09 7.03
C GLU A 7 -0.57 -1.63 6.66
N GLN A 8 0.70 -1.21 6.71
CA GLN A 8 1.11 0.14 6.32
C GLN A 8 1.05 0.34 4.82
N VAL A 9 1.42 -0.69 4.05
CA VAL A 9 1.26 -0.70 2.58
C VAL A 9 -0.22 -0.57 2.21
N TRP A 10 -1.09 -1.38 2.82
CA TRP A 10 -2.53 -1.30 2.56
C TRP A 10 -3.17 0.02 2.98
N SER A 11 -2.72 0.60 4.09
CA SER A 11 -3.16 1.93 4.53
C SER A 11 -2.83 2.99 3.49
N TRP A 12 -1.60 2.99 2.96
CA TRP A 12 -1.18 3.93 1.92
C TRP A 12 -1.99 3.74 0.63
N ILE A 13 -2.14 2.50 0.15
CA ILE A 13 -2.90 2.18 -1.07
C ILE A 13 -4.35 2.66 -0.94
N ARG A 14 -5.00 2.40 0.21
CA ARG A 14 -6.38 2.86 0.45
C ARG A 14 -6.50 4.38 0.44
N GLN A 15 -5.56 5.09 1.06
CA GLN A 15 -5.59 6.56 1.14
C GLN A 15 -5.24 7.25 -0.19
N HIS A 16 -4.36 6.68 -1.00
CA HIS A 16 -3.81 7.36 -2.18
C HIS A 16 -4.43 6.92 -3.51
N CYS A 17 -4.95 5.69 -3.59
CA CYS A 17 -5.39 5.11 -4.86
C CYS A 17 -6.85 4.64 -4.86
N LEU A 18 -7.39 4.25 -3.70
CA LEU A 18 -8.73 3.66 -3.59
C LEU A 18 -9.72 4.50 -2.78
N SER A 19 -9.32 5.70 -2.34
CA SER A 19 -10.18 6.59 -1.56
C SER A 19 -11.35 7.11 -2.39
N ASN A 20 -12.57 7.15 -1.83
CA ASN A 20 -13.77 7.74 -2.42
C ASN A 20 -14.17 7.17 -3.80
N ARG A 21 -13.85 5.90 -4.05
CA ARG A 21 -14.25 5.19 -5.28
C ARG A 21 -15.38 4.20 -5.01
N VAL A 22 -16.33 4.15 -5.93
CA VAL A 22 -17.37 3.12 -5.99
C VAL A 22 -17.00 2.17 -7.11
N PHE A 23 -16.98 0.87 -6.83
CA PHE A 23 -16.65 -0.15 -7.82
C PHE A 23 -17.93 -0.82 -8.31
N SER A 24 -18.03 -0.99 -9.62
CA SER A 24 -19.15 -1.60 -10.33
C SER A 24 -19.22 -3.13 -10.15
N GLY A 25 -18.09 -3.76 -9.80
CA GLY A 25 -18.02 -5.20 -9.61
C GLY A 25 -16.64 -5.69 -9.18
N TYR A 26 -16.52 -7.00 -9.02
CA TYR A 26 -15.29 -7.64 -8.53
C TYR A 26 -14.09 -7.41 -9.46
N GLU A 27 -14.27 -7.52 -10.77
CA GLU A 27 -13.20 -7.30 -11.75
C GLU A 27 -12.60 -5.90 -11.64
N GLU A 28 -13.44 -4.87 -11.48
CA GLU A 28 -12.97 -3.50 -11.31
C GLU A 28 -12.19 -3.32 -10.02
N ILE A 29 -12.59 -3.99 -8.94
CA ILE A 29 -11.83 -3.99 -7.68
C ILE A 29 -10.43 -4.58 -7.91
N VAL A 30 -10.35 -5.75 -8.55
CA VAL A 30 -9.08 -6.43 -8.82
C VAL A 30 -8.18 -5.59 -9.72
N GLU A 31 -8.73 -5.00 -10.77
CA GLU A 31 -8.03 -4.11 -11.69
C GLU A 31 -7.47 -2.88 -10.94
N GLN A 32 -8.31 -2.18 -10.18
CA GLN A 32 -7.90 -0.95 -9.50
C GLN A 32 -6.90 -1.22 -8.36
N VAL A 33 -7.02 -2.34 -7.65
CA VAL A 33 -6.04 -2.79 -6.66
C VAL A 33 -4.71 -3.14 -7.33
N SER A 34 -4.74 -3.85 -8.46
CA SER A 34 -3.54 -4.20 -9.24
C SER A 34 -2.81 -2.95 -9.72
N GLN A 35 -3.54 -1.97 -10.26
CA GLN A 35 -2.98 -0.69 -10.69
C GLN A 35 -2.39 0.10 -9.51
N ALA A 36 -3.08 0.13 -8.37
CA ALA A 36 -2.60 0.80 -7.16
C ALA A 36 -1.31 0.16 -6.62
N TRP A 37 -1.22 -1.17 -6.66
CA TRP A 37 -0.03 -1.91 -6.28
C TRP A 37 1.16 -1.58 -7.20
N ASN A 38 0.95 -1.59 -8.52
CA ASN A 38 1.96 -1.22 -9.49
C ASN A 38 2.44 0.23 -9.33
N LYS A 39 1.53 1.15 -8.97
CA LYS A 39 1.87 2.55 -8.64
C LYS A 39 2.63 2.67 -7.31
N PHE A 40 2.37 1.80 -6.34
CA PHE A 40 3.10 1.78 -5.08
C PHE A 40 4.56 1.33 -5.28
N ILE A 41 4.78 0.23 -6.01
CA ILE A 41 6.13 -0.32 -6.24
C ILE A 41 6.97 0.56 -7.18
N SER A 42 6.35 1.39 -8.03
CA SER A 42 7.07 2.33 -8.90
C SER A 42 7.67 3.51 -8.13
N VAL A 43 7.34 3.68 -6.85
CA VAL A 43 7.92 4.69 -5.95
C VAL A 43 8.74 4.03 -4.85
N PRO A 44 9.95 3.50 -5.17
CA PRO A 44 10.74 2.67 -4.26
C PRO A 44 11.13 3.36 -2.94
N ASP A 45 11.28 4.68 -2.93
CA ASP A 45 11.57 5.45 -1.71
C ASP A 45 10.40 5.45 -0.72
N THR A 46 9.17 5.47 -1.21
CA THR A 46 7.96 5.38 -0.36
C THR A 46 7.83 3.98 0.23
N VAL A 47 8.15 2.95 -0.55
CA VAL A 47 8.16 1.55 -0.07
C VAL A 47 9.19 1.36 1.03
N LYS A 48 10.43 1.85 0.84
CA LYS A 48 11.50 1.76 1.85
C LYS A 48 11.13 2.49 3.14
N SER A 49 10.59 3.71 3.03
CA SER A 49 10.17 4.51 4.19
C SER A 49 8.99 3.87 4.94
N LYS A 50 8.04 3.24 4.23
CA LYS A 50 6.88 2.57 4.84
C LYS A 50 7.23 1.20 5.44
N CYS A 51 8.30 0.56 4.99
CA CYS A 51 8.74 -0.72 5.56
C CYS A 51 9.88 -0.58 6.59
N SER A 52 10.49 0.61 6.73
CA SER A 52 11.51 0.86 7.74
C SER A 52 10.88 1.04 9.12
N ARG A 53 11.41 0.35 10.13
CA ARG A 53 11.04 0.53 11.54
C ARG A 53 12.27 0.72 12.40
N ASP A 54 12.22 1.66 13.33
CA ASP A 54 13.36 1.98 14.19
C ASP A 54 13.77 0.79 15.08
N TRP A 55 12.83 -0.03 15.52
CA TRP A 55 13.13 -1.23 16.31
C TRP A 55 13.75 -2.39 15.51
N ILE A 56 13.69 -2.36 14.17
CA ILE A 56 14.37 -3.35 13.30
C ILE A 56 15.84 -3.01 13.10
N LYS A 57 16.30 -1.79 13.46
CA LYS A 57 17.73 -1.45 13.43
C LYS A 57 18.47 -2.28 14.46
N LEU A 58 19.04 -3.39 14.00
CA LEU A 58 20.05 -4.15 14.72
C LEU A 58 21.30 -3.25 14.80
N THR A 59 21.60 -2.79 16.01
CA THR A 59 22.83 -2.03 16.31
C THR A 59 24.02 -2.97 16.31
#